data_AF-A0A656ICZ1-F1
#
_entry.id   AF-A0A656ICZ1-F1
#
_cell.length_a   1.000
_cell.length_b   1.000
_cell.length_c   1.000
_cell.angle_alpha   90.00
_cell.angle_beta   90.00
_cell.angle_gamma   90.00
#
_symmetry.space_group_name_H-M   'P 1'
#
loop_
_entity.id
_entity.type
_entity.pdbx_description
1 polymer ?
#
loop_
_entity_poly.entity_id
_entity_poly.type
_entity_poly.pdbx_seq_one_letter_code
_entity_poly.pdbx_strand_id
1 'polypeptide(L)'
;MSPDKEEALYMGVWDRFKDCFRTHKKQEVLEVLYTLIHGCERENQAELNVDITGMEKIHAFTQLKQYANPSQQDRFVMRFDMNQTQVLFEIDGKVIDKCNLHRLLNVSENCIFKVMEEDEEELFFKVCIKYGEKIARYPELLEGFANKLKDAVNEDDDVKDEVYKLMRSGEDRKMECVEWNGTLTEEEKNKLRCLQMGSFNITTQFFKIGYWELEGEVLFDMVHPTLSYLLQAYKPSLSSDLIETNTMLFSDVLNKDYDDYQNNKREIDAILRRIYRSHNNTLFISEKSSCRNMLI
;
A
#
# COMPACT_ATOMS: atom_id res chain seq x y z
N MET A 1 8.65 -1.37 30.44
CA MET A 1 10.06 -1.44 30.88
C MET A 1 10.27 -0.33 31.91
N SER A 2 11.45 -0.18 32.51
CA SER A 2 11.74 1.02 33.32
C SER A 2 12.14 2.16 32.39
N PRO A 3 11.81 3.43 32.71
CA PRO A 3 12.18 4.60 31.90
C PRO A 3 13.68 4.63 31.56
N ASP A 4 14.54 4.32 32.53
CA ASP A 4 16.01 4.27 32.35
C ASP A 4 16.49 3.25 31.30
N LYS A 5 15.73 2.16 31.10
CA LYS A 5 16.08 1.12 30.10
C LYS A 5 15.64 1.52 28.70
N GLU A 6 14.52 2.23 28.59
CA GLU A 6 14.02 2.80 27.33
C GLU A 6 14.95 3.94 26.87
N GLU A 7 15.39 4.78 27.82
CA GLU A 7 16.35 5.85 27.56
C GLU A 7 17.70 5.34 27.09
N ALA A 8 18.23 4.30 27.74
CA ALA A 8 19.48 3.67 27.33
C ALA A 8 19.41 3.04 25.94
N LEU A 9 18.25 2.55 25.51
CA LEU A 9 18.07 1.90 24.21
C LEU A 9 18.21 2.93 23.07
N TYR A 10 17.45 4.03 23.11
CA TYR A 10 17.52 5.04 22.04
C TYR A 10 18.82 5.83 22.07
N MET A 11 19.35 6.15 23.26
CA MET A 11 20.66 6.81 23.38
C MET A 11 21.79 5.92 22.86
N GLY A 12 21.69 4.60 23.05
CA GLY A 12 22.64 3.64 22.49
C GLY A 12 22.59 3.55 20.96
N VAL A 13 21.45 3.80 20.33
CA VAL A 13 21.34 3.92 18.85
C VAL A 13 21.90 5.27 18.40
N TRP A 14 21.55 6.35 19.09
CA TRP A 14 22.07 7.70 18.81
C TRP A 14 23.60 7.73 18.84
N ASP A 15 24.23 7.19 19.88
CA ASP A 15 25.69 7.23 20.01
C ASP A 15 26.43 6.50 18.90
N ARG A 16 25.79 5.49 18.29
CA ARG A 16 26.35 4.75 17.14
C ARG A 16 26.27 5.53 15.84
N PHE A 17 25.23 6.33 15.64
CA PHE A 17 24.90 6.91 14.33
C PHE A 17 24.86 8.44 14.29
N LYS A 18 25.14 9.14 15.40
CA LYS A 18 25.15 10.62 15.47
C LYS A 18 26.00 11.30 14.38
N ASP A 19 27.06 10.65 13.92
CA ASP A 19 27.92 11.17 12.84
C ASP A 19 27.22 11.28 11.48
N CYS A 20 26.12 10.55 11.26
CA CYS A 20 25.31 10.65 10.05
C CYS A 20 24.57 12.00 9.96
N PHE A 21 24.39 12.71 11.09
CA PHE A 21 23.47 13.85 11.24
C PHE A 21 24.18 15.18 11.52
N ARG A 22 25.48 15.28 11.22
CA ARG A 22 26.33 16.45 11.58
C ARG A 22 25.78 17.83 11.16
N THR A 23 24.87 17.87 10.19
CA THR A 23 24.25 19.09 9.64
C THR A 23 22.91 19.46 10.28
N HIS A 24 22.30 18.58 11.07
CA HIS A 24 20.97 18.77 11.66
C HIS A 24 21.03 18.98 13.17
N LYS A 25 19.99 19.60 13.75
CA LYS A 25 19.94 19.82 15.20
C LYS A 25 19.74 18.47 15.89
N LYS A 26 20.62 18.16 16.85
CA LYS A 26 20.57 16.94 17.68
C LYS A 26 19.17 16.65 18.24
N GLN A 27 18.46 17.67 18.69
CA GLN A 27 17.14 17.52 19.28
C GLN A 27 16.11 16.96 18.29
N GLU A 28 16.05 17.50 17.07
CA GLU A 28 15.10 17.08 16.03
C GLU A 28 15.32 15.61 15.64
N VAL A 29 16.58 15.16 15.58
CA VAL A 29 16.92 13.77 15.26
C VAL A 29 16.57 12.82 16.42
N LEU A 30 16.79 13.25 17.66
CA LEU A 30 16.44 12.46 18.83
C LEU A 30 14.92 12.29 18.99
N GLU A 31 14.14 13.32 18.68
CA GLU A 31 12.67 13.25 18.67
C GLU A 31 12.17 12.21 17.65
N VAL A 32 12.67 12.25 16.41
CA VAL A 32 12.30 11.25 15.39
C VAL A 32 12.78 9.84 15.75
N LEU A 33 14.00 9.71 16.30
CA LEU A 33 14.51 8.41 16.77
C LEU A 33 13.66 7.85 17.92
N TYR A 34 13.19 8.72 18.81
CA TYR A 34 12.30 8.35 19.89
C TYR A 34 10.97 7.82 19.34
N THR A 35 10.33 8.53 18.39
CA THR A 35 9.10 8.09 17.72
C THR A 35 9.28 6.76 17.00
N LEU A 36 10.41 6.55 16.31
CA LEU A 36 10.69 5.28 15.65
C LEU A 36 10.70 4.11 16.63
N ILE A 37 11.35 4.27 17.79
CA ILE A 37 11.53 3.18 18.76
C ILE A 37 10.26 2.97 19.61
N HIS A 38 9.57 4.05 19.99
CA HIS A 38 8.52 4.03 21.00
C HIS A 38 7.10 4.25 20.46
N GLY A 39 6.96 4.78 19.23
CA GLY A 39 5.69 5.32 18.70
C GLY A 39 5.37 6.71 19.27
N CYS A 40 4.30 7.35 18.79
CA CYS A 40 3.81 8.61 19.35
C CYS A 40 3.03 8.41 20.66
N GLU A 41 2.75 9.50 21.39
CA GLU A 41 2.02 9.47 22.67
C GLU A 41 0.66 8.75 22.55
N ARG A 42 0.50 7.70 23.37
CA ARG A 42 -0.63 6.75 23.34
C ARG A 42 -1.99 7.38 23.65
N GLU A 43 -2.02 8.60 24.17
CA GLU A 43 -3.25 9.26 24.63
C GLU A 43 -4.21 9.53 23.46
N ASN A 44 -3.71 10.06 22.33
CA ASN A 44 -4.53 10.31 21.14
C ASN A 44 -5.01 9.00 20.46
N GLN A 45 -4.21 7.93 20.50
CA GLN A 45 -4.55 6.62 19.92
C GLN A 45 -5.67 5.93 20.72
N ALA A 46 -5.63 6.03 22.05
CA ALA A 46 -6.64 5.47 22.94
C ALA A 46 -7.99 6.20 22.82
N GLU A 47 -7.96 7.53 22.68
CA GLU A 47 -9.18 8.33 22.47
C GLU A 47 -9.88 8.01 21.15
N LEU A 48 -9.11 7.80 20.07
CA LEU A 48 -9.64 7.50 18.74
C LEU A 48 -9.80 6.01 18.45
N ASN A 49 -9.34 5.14 19.36
CA ASN A 49 -9.38 3.68 19.22
C ASN A 49 -8.72 3.16 17.92
N VAL A 50 -7.52 3.68 17.60
CA VAL A 50 -6.76 3.41 16.38
C VAL A 50 -5.38 2.79 16.66
N ASP A 51 -4.90 1.87 15.82
CA ASP A 51 -3.49 1.40 15.84
C ASP A 51 -2.76 1.94 14.61
N ILE A 52 -1.93 2.96 14.81
CA ILE A 52 -1.16 3.66 13.77
C ILE A 52 0.35 3.49 13.93
N THR A 53 0.79 2.76 14.96
CA THR A 53 2.21 2.67 15.36
C THR A 53 3.10 2.21 14.20
N GLY A 54 2.63 1.26 13.38
CA GLY A 54 3.37 0.76 12.23
C GLY A 54 3.66 1.84 11.18
N MET A 55 2.64 2.62 10.81
CA MET A 55 2.76 3.70 9.82
C MET A 55 3.62 4.86 10.36
N GLU A 56 3.49 5.17 11.66
CA GLU A 56 4.35 6.17 12.32
C GLU A 56 5.83 5.77 12.27
N LYS A 57 6.16 4.49 12.53
CA LYS A 57 7.54 4.00 12.44
C LYS A 57 8.10 4.11 11.03
N ILE A 58 7.31 3.77 10.01
CA ILE A 58 7.71 3.89 8.59
C ILE A 58 8.04 5.36 8.27
N HIS A 59 7.13 6.28 8.59
CA HIS A 59 7.36 7.70 8.34
C HIS A 59 8.53 8.26 9.15
N ALA A 60 8.65 7.93 10.44
CA ALA A 60 9.77 8.34 11.29
C ALA A 60 11.12 7.85 10.73
N PHE A 61 11.21 6.61 10.25
CA PHE A 61 12.43 6.10 9.64
C PHE A 61 12.79 6.86 8.35
N THR A 62 11.80 7.22 7.53
CA THR A 62 12.06 8.03 6.33
C THR A 62 12.47 9.47 6.65
N GLN A 63 11.88 10.11 7.65
CA GLN A 63 12.32 11.42 8.13
C GLN A 63 13.75 11.34 8.68
N LEU A 64 14.07 10.28 9.43
CA LEU A 64 15.42 10.06 9.94
C LEU A 64 16.42 9.94 8.79
N LYS A 65 16.10 9.19 7.74
CA LYS A 65 16.92 9.11 6.53
C LYS A 65 17.09 10.49 5.86
N GLN A 66 16.05 11.30 5.79
CA GLN A 66 16.13 12.65 5.19
C GLN A 66 17.05 13.60 5.98
N TYR A 67 17.09 13.49 7.32
CA TYR A 67 18.00 14.26 8.17
C TYR A 67 19.45 13.80 8.10
N ALA A 68 19.73 12.59 7.59
CA ALA A 68 21.09 12.17 7.36
C ALA A 68 21.71 12.95 6.19
N ASN A 69 23.02 13.21 6.27
CA ASN A 69 23.77 13.80 5.15
C ASN A 69 23.51 12.99 3.87
N PRO A 70 23.38 13.60 2.67
CA PRO A 70 23.04 12.88 1.44
C PRO A 70 23.91 11.64 1.18
N SER A 71 25.23 11.75 1.39
CA SER A 71 26.20 10.63 1.26
C SER A 71 26.00 9.47 2.25
N GLN A 72 25.14 9.62 3.25
CA GLN A 72 24.88 8.65 4.31
C GLN A 72 23.48 8.04 4.19
N GLN A 73 22.60 8.56 3.33
CA GLN A 73 21.21 8.12 3.25
C GLN A 73 21.08 6.67 2.77
N ASP A 74 22.00 6.19 1.93
CA ASP A 74 22.04 4.80 1.45
C ASP A 74 22.29 3.79 2.58
N ARG A 75 22.81 4.24 3.72
CA ARG A 75 23.01 3.40 4.92
C ARG A 75 21.70 3.06 5.62
N PHE A 76 20.62 3.80 5.33
CA PHE A 76 19.29 3.63 5.89
C PHE A 76 18.43 2.82 4.92
N VAL A 77 18.13 1.58 5.31
CA VAL A 77 17.39 0.61 4.52
C VAL A 77 16.14 0.19 5.29
N MET A 78 15.00 0.23 4.61
CA MET A 78 13.74 -0.36 5.05
C MET A 78 13.41 -1.48 4.08
N ARG A 79 13.17 -2.68 4.59
CA ARG A 79 12.93 -3.88 3.77
C ARG A 79 12.07 -4.89 4.52
N PHE A 80 11.47 -5.83 3.79
CA PHE A 80 10.90 -7.01 4.42
C PHE A 80 11.98 -7.98 4.91
N ASP A 81 11.64 -8.79 5.91
CA ASP A 81 12.37 -10.03 6.18
C ASP A 81 12.15 -11.04 5.04
N MET A 82 12.96 -12.10 5.00
CA MET A 82 12.93 -13.07 3.89
C MET A 82 11.59 -13.81 3.73
N ASN A 83 10.74 -13.77 4.75
CA ASN A 83 9.42 -14.41 4.73
C ASN A 83 8.26 -13.41 4.50
N GLN A 84 8.56 -12.12 4.27
CA GLN A 84 7.56 -11.04 4.17
C GLN A 84 6.53 -11.01 5.31
N THR A 85 6.99 -11.24 6.55
CA THR A 85 6.16 -11.17 7.76
C THR A 85 6.47 -9.96 8.62
N GLN A 86 7.64 -9.36 8.45
CA GLN A 86 8.13 -8.23 9.23
C GLN A 86 8.81 -7.20 8.33
N VAL A 87 8.52 -5.93 8.56
CA VAL A 87 9.31 -4.81 8.07
C VAL A 87 10.49 -4.60 9.02
N LEU A 88 11.70 -4.50 8.47
CA LEU A 88 12.94 -4.28 9.20
C LEU A 88 13.45 -2.86 8.90
N PHE A 89 13.80 -2.13 9.95
CA PHE A 89 14.44 -0.82 9.85
C PHE A 89 15.93 -0.98 10.17
N GLU A 90 16.79 -0.68 9.19
CA GLU A 90 18.22 -0.97 9.27
C GLU A 90 19.09 0.27 9.04
N ILE A 91 20.12 0.42 9.88
CA ILE A 91 21.22 1.37 9.67
C ILE A 91 22.52 0.58 9.67
N ASP A 92 23.31 0.66 8.60
CA ASP A 92 24.52 -0.16 8.39
C ASP A 92 24.29 -1.67 8.44
N GLY A 93 23.16 -2.14 7.91
CA GLY A 93 22.78 -3.55 7.98
C GLY A 93 22.50 -4.07 9.39
N LYS A 94 22.35 -3.17 10.38
CA LYS A 94 21.92 -3.52 11.73
C LYS A 94 20.46 -3.12 11.91
N VAL A 95 19.62 -4.10 12.22
CA VAL A 95 18.21 -3.88 12.57
C VAL A 95 18.13 -3.05 13.85
N ILE A 96 17.54 -1.86 13.76
CA ILE A 96 17.30 -0.97 14.90
C ILE A 96 15.88 -1.12 15.46
N ASP A 97 14.92 -1.50 14.61
CA ASP A 97 13.55 -1.82 15.00
C ASP A 97 12.89 -2.70 13.91
N LYS A 98 11.71 -3.23 14.19
CA LYS A 98 10.90 -4.03 13.27
C LYS A 98 9.41 -3.86 13.53
N CYS A 99 8.60 -4.07 12.49
CA CYS A 99 7.15 -4.05 12.56
C CYS A 99 6.56 -5.31 11.93
N ASN A 100 5.63 -5.98 12.60
CA ASN A 100 4.95 -7.14 12.03
C ASN A 100 3.88 -6.69 11.00
N LEU A 101 3.80 -7.38 9.86
CA LEU A 101 2.92 -7.01 8.76
C LEU A 101 1.43 -7.12 9.12
N HIS A 102 1.02 -8.14 9.90
CA HIS A 102 -0.36 -8.26 10.38
C HIS A 102 -0.79 -7.04 11.19
N ARG A 103 0.08 -6.60 12.10
CA ARG A 103 -0.15 -5.39 12.89
C ARG A 103 -0.15 -4.13 12.03
N LEU A 104 0.81 -4.00 11.11
CA LEU A 104 0.91 -2.86 10.20
C LEU A 104 -0.35 -2.70 9.34
N LEU A 105 -0.93 -3.80 8.88
CA LEU A 105 -2.14 -3.83 8.06
C LEU A 105 -3.43 -3.94 8.87
N ASN A 106 -3.37 -3.95 10.20
CA ASN A 106 -4.54 -4.05 11.06
C ASN A 106 -5.43 -5.27 10.74
N VAL A 107 -4.79 -6.44 10.59
CA VAL A 107 -5.42 -7.74 10.36
C VAL A 107 -4.97 -8.74 11.44
N SER A 108 -5.73 -9.82 11.61
CA SER A 108 -5.40 -10.86 12.60
C SER A 108 -4.20 -11.71 12.16
N GLU A 109 -3.54 -12.34 13.12
CA GLU A 109 -2.31 -13.14 12.92
C GLU A 109 -2.48 -14.35 11.99
N ASN A 110 -3.72 -14.82 11.80
CA ASN A 110 -4.06 -15.91 10.88
C ASN A 110 -4.29 -15.45 9.44
N CYS A 111 -4.20 -14.13 9.14
CA CYS A 111 -4.32 -13.63 7.78
C CYS A 111 -3.15 -14.13 6.92
N ILE A 112 -3.48 -14.59 5.71
CA ILE A 112 -2.50 -15.10 4.75
C ILE A 112 -2.16 -13.99 3.77
N PHE A 113 -0.88 -13.66 3.70
CA PHE A 113 -0.35 -12.74 2.70
C PHE A 113 0.23 -13.53 1.52
N LYS A 114 -0.12 -13.12 0.30
CA LYS A 114 0.60 -13.53 -0.90
C LYS A 114 1.94 -12.81 -0.95
N VAL A 115 2.95 -13.47 -1.53
CA VAL A 115 4.29 -12.91 -1.66
C VAL A 115 4.26 -11.82 -2.73
N MET A 116 4.76 -10.65 -2.38
CA MET A 116 4.93 -9.51 -3.28
C MET A 116 6.26 -9.61 -4.05
N GLU A 117 6.28 -9.16 -5.29
CA GLU A 117 7.52 -8.92 -6.05
C GLU A 117 8.25 -7.65 -5.55
N GLU A 118 9.52 -7.45 -5.93
CA GLU A 118 10.34 -6.35 -5.40
C GLU A 118 9.78 -4.95 -5.73
N ASP A 119 9.17 -4.79 -6.90
CA ASP A 119 8.53 -3.55 -7.33
C ASP A 119 7.17 -3.30 -6.63
N GLU A 120 6.43 -4.37 -6.33
CA GLU A 120 5.25 -4.33 -5.47
C GLU A 120 5.61 -3.97 -4.01
N GLU A 121 6.71 -4.52 -3.48
CA GLU A 121 7.25 -4.14 -2.17
C GLU A 121 7.63 -2.65 -2.13
N GLU A 122 8.28 -2.14 -3.19
CA GLU A 122 8.64 -0.73 -3.30
C GLU A 122 7.40 0.17 -3.25
N LEU A 123 6.36 -0.17 -4.03
CA LEU A 123 5.09 0.57 -4.03
C LEU A 123 4.40 0.49 -2.66
N PHE A 124 4.38 -0.69 -2.03
CA PHE A 124 3.82 -0.88 -0.70
C PHE A 124 4.44 0.10 0.30
N PHE A 125 5.77 0.20 0.32
CA PHE A 125 6.45 1.13 1.21
C PHE A 125 6.14 2.60 0.89
N LYS A 126 6.09 2.99 -0.38
CA LYS A 126 5.72 4.36 -0.78
C LYS A 126 4.32 4.75 -0.27
N VAL A 127 3.36 3.84 -0.37
CA VAL A 127 2.00 4.06 0.13
C VAL A 127 1.99 4.14 1.66
N CYS A 128 2.69 3.25 2.37
CA CYS A 128 2.81 3.32 3.83
C CYS A 128 3.47 4.62 4.33
N ILE A 129 4.48 5.13 3.62
CA ILE A 129 5.11 6.42 3.93
C ILE A 129 4.07 7.54 3.84
N LYS A 130 3.27 7.56 2.77
CA LYS A 130 2.21 8.56 2.58
C LYS A 130 1.13 8.46 3.67
N TYR A 131 0.73 7.25 4.08
CA TYR A 131 -0.13 7.08 5.25
C TYR A 131 0.47 7.71 6.51
N GLY A 132 1.73 7.39 6.82
CA GLY A 132 2.41 7.94 7.99
C GLY A 132 2.59 9.46 7.94
N GLU A 133 2.86 10.03 6.77
CA GLU A 133 2.91 11.49 6.55
C GLU A 133 1.56 12.16 6.86
N LYS A 134 0.46 11.63 6.32
CA LYS A 134 -0.88 12.20 6.54
C LYS A 134 -1.32 12.04 8.00
N ILE A 135 -1.02 10.91 8.63
CA ILE A 135 -1.28 10.67 10.06
C ILE A 135 -0.53 11.69 10.92
N ALA A 136 0.76 11.90 10.66
CA ALA A 136 1.59 12.81 11.44
C ALA A 136 1.20 14.29 11.23
N ARG A 137 0.78 14.65 10.01
CA ARG A 137 0.44 16.04 9.67
C ARG A 137 -1.01 16.42 9.97
N TYR A 138 -1.94 15.48 9.85
CA TYR A 138 -3.39 15.70 9.96
C TYR A 138 -4.07 14.62 10.82
N PRO A 139 -3.83 14.59 12.14
CA PRO A 139 -4.42 13.58 13.03
C PRO A 139 -5.96 13.53 12.98
N GLU A 140 -6.62 14.64 12.66
CA GLU A 140 -8.07 14.74 12.50
C GLU A 140 -8.64 13.84 11.38
N LEU A 141 -7.79 13.36 10.46
CA LEU A 141 -8.21 12.42 9.41
C LEU A 141 -8.50 11.01 9.95
N LEU A 142 -8.07 10.70 11.17
CA LEU A 142 -8.33 9.43 11.86
C LEU A 142 -9.76 9.35 12.41
N GLU A 143 -10.46 10.48 12.56
CA GLU A 143 -11.85 10.51 12.98
C GLU A 143 -12.76 9.73 12.01
N GLY A 144 -13.86 9.17 12.54
CA GLY A 144 -14.88 8.53 11.71
C GLY A 144 -14.39 7.30 10.94
N PHE A 145 -13.63 6.43 11.61
CA PHE A 145 -13.04 5.20 11.06
C PHE A 145 -12.01 5.43 9.95
N ALA A 146 -11.33 6.58 9.97
CA ALA A 146 -10.22 6.91 9.08
C ALA A 146 -10.52 6.83 7.57
N ASN A 147 -11.78 6.93 7.14
CA ASN A 147 -12.12 6.94 5.71
C ASN A 147 -11.45 8.14 5.01
N LYS A 148 -11.45 9.32 5.64
CA LYS A 148 -10.81 10.52 5.11
C LYS A 148 -9.29 10.39 5.00
N LEU A 149 -8.65 9.60 5.87
CA LEU A 149 -7.22 9.33 5.77
C LEU A 149 -6.90 8.55 4.49
N LYS A 150 -7.65 7.47 4.23
CA LYS A 150 -7.52 6.71 2.99
C LYS A 150 -7.76 7.61 1.77
N ASP A 151 -8.82 8.41 1.79
CA ASP A 151 -9.13 9.32 0.67
C ASP A 151 -7.99 10.32 0.46
N ALA A 152 -7.39 10.86 1.52
CA ALA A 152 -6.24 11.78 1.43
C ALA A 152 -4.96 11.14 0.89
N VAL A 153 -4.78 9.81 1.06
CA VAL A 153 -3.69 9.05 0.45
C VAL A 153 -4.01 8.74 -1.01
N ASN A 154 -5.24 8.33 -1.32
CA ASN A 154 -5.64 8.02 -2.69
C ASN A 154 -5.69 9.26 -3.58
N GLU A 155 -6.00 10.44 -3.04
CA GLU A 155 -5.97 11.71 -3.77
C GLU A 155 -4.56 12.29 -3.95
N ASP A 156 -3.53 11.69 -3.35
CA ASP A 156 -2.14 12.14 -3.48
C ASP A 156 -1.59 11.80 -4.87
N ASP A 157 -1.21 12.82 -5.64
CA ASP A 157 -0.76 12.63 -7.03
C ASP A 157 0.49 11.76 -7.14
N ASP A 158 1.40 11.77 -6.16
CA ASP A 158 2.59 10.91 -6.16
C ASP A 158 2.20 9.43 -6.03
N VAL A 159 1.18 9.13 -5.22
CA VAL A 159 0.64 7.76 -5.08
C VAL A 159 -0.03 7.33 -6.39
N LYS A 160 -0.86 8.20 -6.97
CA LYS A 160 -1.49 7.92 -8.27
C LYS A 160 -0.44 7.65 -9.34
N ASP A 161 0.60 8.47 -9.42
CA ASP A 161 1.65 8.33 -10.43
C ASP A 161 2.42 7.01 -10.27
N GLU A 162 2.80 6.62 -9.04
CA GLU A 162 3.54 5.38 -8.79
C GLU A 162 2.68 4.12 -9.00
N VAL A 163 1.38 4.16 -8.66
CA VAL A 163 0.45 3.05 -8.94
C VAL A 163 0.28 2.83 -10.45
N TYR A 164 0.10 3.91 -11.23
CA TYR A 164 -0.02 3.81 -12.69
C TYR A 164 1.31 3.42 -13.34
N LYS A 165 2.43 3.95 -12.86
CA LYS A 165 3.76 3.59 -13.35
C LYS A 165 4.04 2.09 -13.19
N LEU A 166 3.64 1.50 -12.07
CA LEU A 166 3.75 0.06 -11.84
C LEU A 166 2.78 -0.70 -12.74
N MET A 167 1.48 -0.45 -12.61
CA MET A 167 0.44 -1.35 -13.13
C MET A 167 0.01 -1.06 -14.57
N ARG A 168 0.15 0.18 -15.06
CA ARG A 168 -0.26 0.59 -16.41
C ARG A 168 0.74 1.60 -16.97
N SER A 169 2.02 1.21 -17.01
CA SER A 169 3.17 2.08 -17.31
C SER A 169 3.06 2.95 -18.58
N GLY A 170 2.32 2.49 -19.60
CA GLY A 170 2.10 3.22 -20.85
C GLY A 170 0.80 4.05 -20.90
N GLU A 171 -0.02 4.04 -19.85
CA GLU A 171 -1.28 4.77 -19.77
C GLU A 171 -1.09 6.13 -19.07
N ASP A 172 -1.53 7.20 -19.74
CA ASP A 172 -1.71 8.49 -19.06
C ASP A 172 -2.96 8.41 -18.18
N ARG A 173 -2.80 8.45 -16.86
CA ARG A 173 -3.92 8.40 -15.90
C ARG A 173 -4.95 9.52 -16.07
N LYS A 174 -4.63 10.59 -16.81
CA LYS A 174 -5.52 11.73 -17.10
C LYS A 174 -6.22 11.62 -18.46
N MET A 175 -6.00 10.53 -19.21
CA MET A 175 -6.67 10.32 -20.49
C MET A 175 -8.19 10.26 -20.32
N GLU A 176 -8.93 10.60 -21.37
CA GLU A 176 -10.38 10.42 -21.38
C GLU A 176 -10.74 8.93 -21.46
N CYS A 177 -11.84 8.53 -20.80
CA CYS A 177 -12.35 7.16 -20.88
C CYS A 177 -12.79 6.81 -22.31
N VAL A 178 -12.75 5.51 -22.63
CA VAL A 178 -13.23 4.99 -23.92
C VAL A 178 -14.59 4.32 -23.73
N GLU A 179 -15.57 4.70 -24.55
CA GLU A 179 -16.93 4.18 -24.43
C GLU A 179 -17.02 2.69 -24.82
N TRP A 180 -17.76 1.93 -24.01
CA TRP A 180 -17.96 0.50 -24.18
C TRP A 180 -18.64 0.12 -25.52
N ASN A 181 -18.12 -0.90 -26.21
CA ASN A 181 -18.62 -1.34 -27.52
C ASN A 181 -19.47 -2.62 -27.53
N GLY A 182 -19.78 -3.22 -26.37
CA GLY A 182 -20.80 -4.28 -26.28
C GLY A 182 -20.41 -5.67 -26.80
N THR A 183 -19.16 -6.10 -26.65
CA THR A 183 -18.63 -7.30 -27.34
C THR A 183 -18.61 -8.61 -26.54
N LEU A 184 -19.18 -8.66 -25.32
CA LEU A 184 -19.09 -9.81 -24.42
C LEU A 184 -20.35 -10.67 -24.38
N THR A 185 -20.16 -11.98 -24.48
CA THR A 185 -21.17 -13.00 -24.21
C THR A 185 -21.40 -13.16 -22.70
N GLU A 186 -22.53 -13.75 -22.29
CA GLU A 186 -22.79 -14.03 -20.87
C GLU A 186 -21.79 -15.03 -20.26
N GLU A 187 -21.28 -15.97 -21.05
CA GLU A 187 -20.23 -16.89 -20.60
C GLU A 187 -18.94 -16.12 -20.25
N GLU A 188 -18.52 -15.20 -21.12
CA GLU A 188 -17.35 -14.36 -20.89
C GLU A 188 -17.55 -13.43 -19.69
N LYS A 189 -18.72 -12.81 -19.54
CA LYS A 189 -19.04 -12.00 -18.34
C LYS A 189 -18.92 -12.82 -17.06
N ASN A 190 -19.36 -14.08 -17.07
CA ASN A 190 -19.23 -14.96 -15.92
C ASN A 190 -17.77 -15.30 -15.59
N LYS A 191 -16.91 -15.50 -16.62
CA LYS A 191 -15.47 -15.70 -16.42
C LYS A 191 -14.77 -14.48 -15.81
N LEU A 192 -15.26 -13.28 -16.10
CA LEU A 192 -14.69 -12.03 -15.58
C LEU A 192 -15.14 -11.67 -14.16
N ARG A 193 -16.10 -12.39 -13.56
CA ARG A 193 -16.69 -12.03 -12.25
C ARG A 193 -15.68 -11.95 -11.10
N CYS A 194 -14.60 -12.74 -11.13
CA CYS A 194 -13.53 -12.68 -10.13
C CYS A 194 -12.76 -11.34 -10.17
N LEU A 195 -12.88 -10.55 -11.22
CA LEU A 195 -12.25 -9.23 -11.30
C LEU A 195 -12.97 -8.18 -10.44
N GLN A 196 -14.20 -8.45 -9.99
CA GLN A 196 -15.02 -7.51 -9.22
C GLN A 196 -15.91 -8.22 -8.18
N MET A 197 -15.30 -8.98 -7.26
CA MET A 197 -15.99 -9.56 -6.10
C MET A 197 -17.23 -10.39 -6.47
N GLY A 198 -17.13 -11.19 -7.53
CA GLY A 198 -18.23 -12.01 -8.06
C GLY A 198 -19.28 -11.26 -8.89
N SER A 199 -19.18 -9.94 -8.97
CA SER A 199 -20.06 -9.08 -9.76
C SER A 199 -19.55 -8.89 -11.18
N PHE A 200 -20.45 -8.47 -12.06
CA PHE A 200 -20.08 -7.97 -13.37
C PHE A 200 -20.71 -6.60 -13.61
N ASN A 201 -19.88 -5.57 -13.72
CA ASN A 201 -20.29 -4.23 -14.15
C ASN A 201 -19.15 -3.61 -14.95
N ILE A 202 -19.42 -3.32 -16.22
CA ILE A 202 -18.39 -2.90 -17.17
C ILE A 202 -17.64 -1.64 -16.74
N THR A 203 -18.30 -0.73 -16.01
CA THR A 203 -17.70 0.53 -15.55
C THR A 203 -16.77 0.37 -14.35
N THR A 204 -16.70 -0.83 -13.76
CA THR A 204 -15.92 -1.17 -12.56
C THR A 204 -15.23 -2.53 -12.67
N GLN A 205 -15.17 -3.15 -13.84
CA GLN A 205 -14.64 -4.52 -13.95
C GLN A 205 -13.11 -4.56 -13.93
N PHE A 206 -12.45 -3.46 -14.30
CA PHE A 206 -11.03 -3.45 -14.63
C PHE A 206 -10.17 -2.60 -13.69
N PHE A 207 -10.74 -2.05 -12.61
CA PHE A 207 -10.01 -1.22 -11.64
C PHE A 207 -8.85 -1.94 -10.93
N LYS A 208 -8.85 -3.28 -10.91
CA LYS A 208 -7.73 -4.09 -10.38
C LYS A 208 -6.80 -4.64 -11.46
N ILE A 209 -7.02 -4.31 -12.73
CA ILE A 209 -6.23 -4.88 -13.82
C ILE A 209 -5.18 -3.87 -14.30
N GLY A 210 -3.92 -4.31 -14.23
CA GLY A 210 -2.79 -3.70 -14.90
C GLY A 210 -2.51 -4.33 -16.27
N TYR A 211 -1.72 -3.62 -17.07
CA TYR A 211 -1.23 -4.10 -18.36
C TYR A 211 0.04 -3.39 -18.81
N TRP A 212 0.85 -4.12 -19.57
CA TRP A 212 2.08 -3.65 -20.19
C TRP A 212 2.16 -4.10 -21.64
N GLU A 213 2.77 -3.28 -22.49
CA GLU A 213 3.11 -3.66 -23.86
C GLU A 213 4.60 -3.96 -23.98
N LEU A 214 4.94 -5.18 -24.36
CA LEU A 214 6.31 -5.63 -24.60
C LEU A 214 6.36 -6.26 -25.99
N GLU A 215 7.21 -5.73 -26.88
CA GLU A 215 7.40 -6.23 -28.25
C GLU A 215 6.10 -6.36 -29.08
N GLY A 216 5.09 -5.52 -28.78
CA GLY A 216 3.78 -5.52 -29.45
C GLY A 216 2.76 -6.50 -28.87
N GLU A 217 3.15 -7.32 -27.89
CA GLU A 217 2.23 -8.13 -27.09
C GLU A 217 1.75 -7.36 -25.86
N VAL A 218 0.49 -7.55 -25.48
CA VAL A 218 -0.06 -7.01 -24.24
C VAL A 218 -0.18 -8.13 -23.20
N LEU A 219 0.41 -7.87 -22.04
CA LEU A 219 0.38 -8.70 -20.85
C LEU A 219 -0.56 -8.04 -19.84
N PHE A 220 -1.32 -8.84 -19.11
CA PHE A 220 -2.22 -8.37 -18.06
C PHE A 220 -1.79 -8.99 -16.74
N ASP A 221 -2.01 -8.28 -15.64
CA ASP A 221 -2.01 -8.88 -14.31
C ASP A 221 -2.96 -8.14 -13.37
N MET A 222 -3.29 -8.78 -12.25
CA MET A 222 -4.12 -8.16 -11.23
C MET A 222 -3.23 -7.47 -10.18
N VAL A 223 -3.63 -6.28 -9.73
CA VAL A 223 -2.99 -5.59 -8.58
C VAL A 223 -2.92 -6.54 -7.39
N HIS A 224 -1.74 -6.67 -6.78
CA HIS A 224 -1.52 -7.51 -5.62
C HIS A 224 -2.58 -7.27 -4.52
N PRO A 225 -3.15 -8.30 -3.88
CA PRO A 225 -4.21 -8.14 -2.89
C PRO A 225 -3.78 -7.27 -1.69
N THR A 226 -2.50 -7.32 -1.29
CA THR A 226 -1.95 -6.43 -0.25
C THR A 226 -2.01 -4.96 -0.63
N LEU A 227 -1.66 -4.62 -1.87
CA LEU A 227 -1.73 -3.24 -2.38
C LEU A 227 -3.19 -2.80 -2.52
N SER A 228 -4.06 -3.66 -3.07
CA SER A 228 -5.49 -3.41 -3.17
C SER A 228 -6.11 -3.11 -1.81
N TYR A 229 -5.78 -3.92 -0.79
CA TYR A 229 -6.25 -3.71 0.57
C TYR A 229 -5.77 -2.37 1.12
N LEU A 230 -4.48 -2.09 1.00
CA LEU A 230 -3.86 -0.88 1.53
C LEU A 230 -4.50 0.38 0.93
N LEU A 231 -4.78 0.39 -0.38
CA LEU A 231 -5.38 1.53 -1.08
C LEU A 231 -6.88 1.67 -0.85
N GLN A 232 -7.62 0.57 -0.68
CA GLN A 232 -9.10 0.62 -0.73
C GLN A 232 -9.78 0.46 0.63
N ALA A 233 -9.13 -0.25 1.55
CA ALA A 233 -9.81 -0.79 2.72
C ALA A 233 -9.04 -0.71 4.04
N TYR A 234 -7.77 -0.29 4.03
CA TYR A 234 -7.00 -0.13 5.25
C TYR A 234 -7.70 0.82 6.23
N LYS A 235 -7.86 0.35 7.47
CA LYS A 235 -8.44 1.09 8.59
C LYS A 235 -7.65 0.78 9.85
N PRO A 236 -6.89 1.75 10.40
CA PRO A 236 -6.16 1.56 11.65
C PRO A 236 -7.15 1.54 12.82
N SER A 237 -7.35 0.38 13.47
CA SER A 237 -8.26 0.24 14.60
C SER A 237 -7.72 -0.63 15.71
N LEU A 238 -8.05 -0.31 16.96
CA LEU A 238 -7.83 -1.18 18.11
C LEU A 238 -9.04 -2.11 18.38
N SER A 239 -10.14 -1.97 17.61
CA SER A 239 -11.33 -2.82 17.74
C SER A 239 -11.11 -4.19 17.13
N SER A 240 -11.31 -5.26 17.92
CA SER A 240 -11.27 -6.65 17.46
C SER A 240 -12.20 -6.90 16.28
N ASP A 241 -13.43 -6.39 16.35
CA ASP A 241 -14.47 -6.63 15.35
C ASP A 241 -14.08 -6.02 13.99
N LEU A 242 -13.40 -4.86 14.01
CA LEU A 242 -12.92 -4.22 12.79
C LEU A 242 -11.67 -4.92 12.24
N ILE A 243 -10.77 -5.42 13.09
CA ILE A 243 -9.62 -6.24 12.68
C ILE A 243 -10.09 -7.54 12.01
N GLU A 244 -11.12 -8.20 12.56
CA GLU A 244 -11.73 -9.39 11.94
C GLU A 244 -12.35 -9.05 10.59
N THR A 245 -13.06 -7.92 10.49
CA THR A 245 -13.63 -7.43 9.22
C THR A 245 -12.56 -7.15 8.18
N ASN A 246 -11.46 -6.50 8.56
CA ASN A 246 -10.31 -6.24 7.70
C ASN A 246 -9.72 -7.56 7.18
N THR A 247 -9.56 -8.54 8.07
CA THR A 247 -9.03 -9.87 7.75
C THR A 247 -9.90 -10.62 6.76
N MET A 248 -11.23 -10.59 6.98
CA MET A 248 -12.20 -11.25 6.12
C MET A 248 -12.18 -10.64 4.72
N LEU A 249 -12.13 -9.30 4.62
CA LEU A 249 -12.03 -8.63 3.32
C LEU A 249 -10.74 -9.01 2.58
N PHE A 250 -9.61 -9.05 3.30
CA PHE A 250 -8.33 -9.43 2.71
C PHE A 250 -8.34 -10.88 2.20
N SER A 251 -8.73 -11.81 3.07
CA SER A 251 -8.57 -13.25 2.84
C SER A 251 -9.67 -13.83 1.96
N ASP A 252 -10.92 -13.44 2.19
CA ASP A 252 -12.08 -14.08 1.56
C ASP A 252 -12.58 -13.35 0.30
N VAL A 253 -12.13 -12.11 0.10
CA VAL A 253 -12.50 -11.30 -1.07
C VAL A 253 -11.29 -11.03 -1.96
N LEU A 254 -10.27 -10.32 -1.45
CA LEU A 254 -9.15 -9.88 -2.31
C LEU A 254 -8.24 -11.03 -2.73
N ASN A 255 -7.81 -11.87 -1.79
CA ASN A 255 -7.00 -13.05 -2.09
C ASN A 255 -7.76 -14.04 -2.99
N LYS A 256 -9.07 -14.22 -2.75
CA LYS A 256 -9.92 -15.10 -3.55
C LYS A 256 -10.08 -14.60 -4.98
N ASP A 257 -10.41 -13.32 -5.17
CA ASP A 257 -10.52 -12.71 -6.51
C ASP A 257 -9.19 -12.85 -7.28
N TYR A 258 -8.06 -12.63 -6.59
CA TYR A 258 -6.73 -12.81 -7.16
C TYR A 258 -6.47 -14.27 -7.55
N ASP A 259 -6.74 -15.23 -6.66
CA ASP A 259 -6.56 -16.66 -6.94
C ASP A 259 -7.45 -17.14 -8.09
N ASP A 260 -8.71 -16.74 -8.11
CA ASP A 260 -9.66 -17.09 -9.18
C ASP A 260 -9.23 -16.49 -10.53
N TYR A 261 -8.66 -15.28 -10.54
CA TYR A 261 -8.03 -14.71 -11.72
C TYR A 261 -6.82 -15.51 -12.16
N GLN A 262 -5.87 -15.80 -11.26
CA GLN A 262 -4.65 -16.55 -11.60
C GLN A 262 -4.99 -17.97 -12.10
N ASN A 263 -5.96 -18.65 -11.47
CA ASN A 263 -6.42 -19.99 -11.85
C ASN A 263 -7.00 -20.05 -13.27
N ASN A 264 -7.60 -18.97 -13.77
CA ASN A 264 -8.16 -18.90 -15.13
C ASN A 264 -7.53 -17.80 -15.99
N LYS A 265 -6.29 -17.40 -15.66
CA LYS A 265 -5.61 -16.23 -16.23
C LYS A 265 -5.59 -16.27 -17.76
N ARG A 266 -5.24 -17.42 -18.34
CA ARG A 266 -5.11 -17.57 -19.80
C ARG A 266 -6.41 -17.25 -20.55
N GLU A 267 -7.55 -17.70 -20.05
CA GLU A 267 -8.84 -17.44 -20.69
C GLU A 267 -9.30 -16.00 -20.45
N ILE A 268 -9.13 -15.50 -19.23
CA ILE A 268 -9.46 -14.12 -18.86
C ILE A 268 -8.63 -13.14 -19.69
N ASP A 269 -7.31 -13.35 -19.79
CA ASP A 269 -6.40 -12.50 -20.56
C ASP A 269 -6.73 -12.51 -22.06
N ALA A 270 -7.25 -13.61 -22.60
CA ALA A 270 -7.72 -13.64 -23.99
C ALA A 270 -8.93 -12.72 -24.20
N ILE A 271 -9.84 -12.66 -23.22
CA ILE A 271 -10.99 -11.74 -23.22
C ILE A 271 -10.51 -10.30 -23.02
N LEU A 272 -9.66 -10.05 -22.02
CA LEU A 272 -9.08 -8.72 -21.74
C LEU A 272 -8.32 -8.16 -22.93
N ARG A 273 -7.53 -8.98 -23.63
CA ARG A 273 -6.82 -8.58 -24.85
C ARG A 273 -7.77 -8.09 -25.94
N ARG A 274 -8.90 -8.77 -26.14
CA ARG A 274 -9.90 -8.39 -27.14
C ARG A 274 -10.59 -7.07 -26.75
N ILE A 275 -10.90 -6.91 -25.46
CA ILE A 275 -11.44 -5.65 -24.93
C ILE A 275 -10.41 -4.53 -25.15
N TYR A 276 -9.20 -4.67 -24.63
CA TYR A 276 -8.11 -3.70 -24.74
C TYR A 276 -7.89 -3.22 -26.18
N ARG A 277 -7.71 -4.14 -27.13
CA ARG A 277 -7.48 -3.79 -28.54
C ARG A 277 -8.66 -3.11 -29.22
N SER A 278 -9.90 -3.41 -28.78
CA SER A 278 -11.10 -2.78 -29.34
C SER A 278 -11.50 -1.46 -28.68
N HIS A 279 -10.79 -1.06 -27.61
CA HIS A 279 -11.02 0.18 -26.87
C HIS A 279 -9.75 1.05 -26.86
N ASN A 280 -9.12 1.19 -28.03
CA ASN A 280 -7.95 2.05 -28.22
C ASN A 280 -6.80 1.76 -27.25
N ASN A 281 -6.53 0.47 -27.01
CA ASN A 281 -5.44 -0.01 -26.16
C ASN A 281 -5.57 0.49 -24.70
N THR A 282 -6.77 0.43 -24.12
CA THR A 282 -7.00 0.68 -22.69
C THR A 282 -8.13 -0.20 -22.13
N LEU A 283 -8.14 -0.42 -20.81
CA LEU A 283 -9.30 -0.92 -20.07
C LEU A 283 -10.01 0.17 -19.27
N PHE A 284 -9.61 1.44 -19.43
CA PHE A 284 -10.28 2.59 -18.83
C PHE A 284 -11.57 2.94 -19.57
N ILE A 285 -12.55 2.05 -19.38
CA ILE A 285 -13.78 2.01 -20.17
C ILE A 285 -14.93 2.70 -19.44
N SER A 286 -15.66 3.55 -20.14
CA SER A 286 -16.92 4.15 -19.68
C SER A 286 -18.12 3.42 -20.26
N GLU A 287 -19.26 3.57 -19.59
CA GLU A 287 -20.56 3.34 -20.19
C GLU A 287 -21.47 4.51 -19.83
N LYS A 288 -21.95 5.20 -20.86
CA LYS A 288 -22.72 6.46 -20.81
C LYS A 288 -21.93 7.60 -20.18
N SER A 289 -22.01 7.73 -18.86
CA SER A 289 -21.41 8.82 -18.08
C SER A 289 -20.66 8.31 -16.85
N SER A 290 -20.58 6.99 -16.66
CA SER A 290 -19.93 6.36 -15.51
C SER A 290 -18.64 5.68 -15.96
N CYS A 291 -17.55 5.97 -15.29
CA CYS A 291 -16.24 5.38 -15.54
C CYS A 291 -15.48 5.27 -14.22
N ARG A 292 -15.32 4.04 -13.71
CA ARG A 292 -14.66 3.72 -12.43
C ARG A 292 -13.66 2.55 -12.62
N ASN A 293 -13.09 2.46 -13.82
CA ASN A 293 -12.06 1.49 -14.19
C ASN A 293 -10.63 2.03 -14.01
N MET A 294 -10.49 3.24 -13.45
CA MET A 294 -9.22 3.77 -12.96
C MET A 294 -8.66 2.87 -11.85
N LEU A 295 -7.34 2.81 -11.72
CA LEU A 295 -6.69 2.05 -10.65
C LEU A 295 -6.92 2.71 -9.28
N ILE A 296 -6.89 4.05 -9.24
CA ILE A 296 -6.93 4.92 -8.07
C ILE A 296 -7.35 6.33 -8.44
#